data_AF-A0A183FR25-F1
#
_entry.id   AF-A0A183FR25-F1
#
_cell.length_a   1.000
_cell.length_b   1.000
_cell.length_c   1.000
_cell.angle_alpha   90.00
_cell.angle_beta   90.00
_cell.angle_gamma   90.00
#
_symmetry.space_group_name_H-M   'P 1'
#
loop_
_entity.id
_entity.type
_entity.pdbx_description
1 polymer ?
#
loop_
_entity_poly.entity_id
_entity_poly.type
_entity_poly.pdbx_seq_one_letter_code
_entity_poly.pdbx_strand_id
1 'polypeptide(L)'
;MVYSIDGVVAVREGGIALGILKMFEEEKTVLEGAGAIGPAAILQRSVRGLEGRRIACILTGGNIDITALGRAIEKGLALDVRLTQVKTIIDDKPGAFAEYFGVFRDNESNLVDAVTETIFHRLDAQTGRCKVIADIAGEDHMIQVNEAVVAK
;
A
#
# COMPACT_ATOMS: atom_id res chain seq x y z
N MET A 1 -15.28 35.00 23.84
CA MET A 1 -15.12 33.54 24.01
C MET A 1 -13.81 33.18 23.30
N VAL A 2 -12.76 32.82 24.04
CA VAL A 2 -11.46 32.49 23.45
C VAL A 2 -11.49 31.00 23.13
N TYR A 3 -11.58 30.64 21.86
CA TYR A 3 -11.42 29.25 21.43
C TYR A 3 -9.96 28.88 21.68
N SER A 4 -9.74 27.90 22.57
CA SER A 4 -8.41 27.41 22.89
C SER A 4 -8.18 26.14 22.08
N ILE A 5 -7.07 26.07 21.34
CA ILE A 5 -6.62 24.84 20.70
C ILE A 5 -5.76 24.08 21.72
N ASP A 6 -6.17 22.87 22.11
CA ASP A 6 -5.43 22.06 23.10
C ASP A 6 -4.13 21.46 22.54
N GLY A 7 -4.02 21.33 21.22
CA GLY A 7 -2.82 20.82 20.57
C GLY A 7 -2.94 20.72 19.05
N VAL A 8 -1.79 20.50 18.40
CA VAL A 8 -1.67 20.25 16.97
C VAL A 8 -0.80 19.01 16.79
N VAL A 9 -1.21 18.12 15.87
CA VAL A 9 -0.47 16.92 15.52
C VAL A 9 -0.19 16.90 14.02
N ALA A 10 0.94 16.33 13.63
CA ALA A 10 1.24 16.05 12.23
C ALA A 10 0.83 14.61 11.89
N VAL A 11 0.35 14.40 10.67
CA VAL A 11 0.06 13.08 10.11
C VAL A 11 0.97 12.81 8.94
N ARG A 12 1.43 11.57 8.81
CA ARG A 12 2.21 11.16 7.63
C ARG A 12 1.28 10.95 6.45
N GLU A 13 1.75 11.26 5.25
CA GLU A 13 0.99 11.08 4.01
C GLU A 13 0.50 9.62 3.81
N GLY A 14 1.30 8.63 4.24
CA GLY A 14 0.84 7.23 4.26
C GLY A 14 -0.39 7.02 5.14
N GLY A 15 -0.44 7.66 6.31
CA GLY A 15 -1.63 7.60 7.17
C GLY A 15 -2.86 8.23 6.55
N ILE A 16 -2.69 9.28 5.74
CA ILE A 16 -3.79 9.89 5.00
C ILE A 16 -4.38 8.87 4.01
N ALA A 17 -3.54 8.17 3.25
CA ALA A 17 -3.98 7.11 2.34
C ALA A 17 -4.70 5.97 3.08
N LEU A 18 -4.17 5.53 4.22
CA LEU A 18 -4.83 4.53 5.07
C LEU A 18 -6.17 5.05 5.62
N GLY A 19 -6.25 6.32 6.01
CA GLY A 19 -7.48 6.97 6.45
C GLY A 19 -8.55 7.01 5.36
N ILE A 20 -8.16 7.34 4.11
CA ILE A 20 -9.07 7.27 2.95
C ILE A 20 -9.56 5.83 2.75
N LEU A 21 -8.66 4.85 2.77
CA LEU A 21 -9.00 3.43 2.63
C LEU A 21 -10.02 2.98 3.68
N LYS A 22 -9.74 3.21 4.97
CA LYS A 22 -10.61 2.75 6.06
C LYS A 22 -11.98 3.45 6.03
N MET A 23 -12.02 4.75 5.75
CA MET A 23 -13.30 5.46 5.63
C MET A 23 -14.12 4.98 4.42
N PHE A 24 -13.45 4.60 3.33
CA PHE A 24 -14.11 4.01 2.18
C PHE A 24 -14.63 2.59 2.46
N GLU A 25 -13.84 1.75 3.13
CA GLU A 25 -14.18 0.35 3.40
C GLU A 25 -15.21 0.19 4.52
N GLU A 26 -15.05 0.92 5.63
CA GLU A 26 -15.86 0.74 6.84
C GLU A 26 -17.07 1.66 6.83
N GLU A 27 -16.84 2.96 6.59
CA GLU A 27 -17.87 4.01 6.68
C GLU A 27 -18.51 4.34 5.32
N LYS A 28 -18.09 3.68 4.24
CA LYS A 28 -18.57 3.89 2.86
C LYS A 28 -18.54 5.36 2.43
N THR A 29 -17.59 6.11 2.98
CA THR A 29 -17.46 7.55 2.79
C THR A 29 -16.22 7.86 1.96
N VAL A 30 -16.41 8.61 0.88
CA VAL A 30 -15.32 9.07 0.02
C VAL A 30 -14.75 10.36 0.59
N LEU A 31 -13.44 10.36 0.86
CA LEU A 31 -12.71 11.51 1.39
C LEU A 31 -11.58 11.93 0.46
N GLU A 32 -11.31 13.23 0.43
CA GLU A 32 -10.07 13.76 -0.12
C GLU A 32 -8.95 13.75 0.95
N GLY A 33 -7.73 14.09 0.55
CA GLY A 33 -6.58 14.10 1.45
C GLY A 33 -6.79 14.92 2.73
N ALA A 34 -7.29 16.16 2.61
CA ALA A 34 -7.56 17.00 3.77
C ALA A 34 -8.67 16.43 4.67
N GLY A 35 -9.74 15.90 4.08
CA GLY A 35 -10.86 15.28 4.79
C GLY A 35 -10.46 14.04 5.60
N ALA A 36 -9.42 13.33 5.15
CA ALA A 36 -8.91 12.13 5.81
C ALA A 36 -7.85 12.39 6.89
N ILE A 37 -7.43 13.64 7.14
CA ILE A 37 -6.42 13.97 8.17
C ILE A 37 -6.87 13.56 9.57
N GLY A 38 -8.13 13.81 9.92
CA GLY A 38 -8.71 13.43 11.20
C GLY A 38 -8.69 11.91 11.44
N PRO A 39 -9.30 11.10 10.54
CA PRO A 39 -9.21 9.65 10.61
C PRO A 39 -7.76 9.14 10.64
N ALA A 40 -6.87 9.70 9.83
CA ALA A 40 -5.46 9.33 9.80
C ALA A 40 -4.76 9.57 11.16
N ALA A 41 -5.02 10.69 11.82
CA ALA A 41 -4.45 11.00 13.12
C ALA A 41 -4.91 10.01 14.21
N ILE A 42 -6.16 9.55 14.13
CA ILE A 42 -6.72 8.55 15.05
C ILE A 42 -6.07 7.18 14.79
N LEU A 43 -6.02 6.73 13.53
CA LEU A 43 -5.43 5.44 13.15
C LEU A 43 -3.94 5.35 13.52
N GLN A 44 -3.20 6.45 13.35
CA GLN A 44 -1.78 6.54 13.73
C GLN A 44 -1.55 6.69 15.24
N ARG A 45 -2.61 6.79 16.04
CA ARG A 45 -2.55 7.10 17.48
C ARG A 45 -1.75 8.37 17.77
N SER A 46 -1.80 9.35 16.87
CA SER A 46 -1.08 10.62 16.98
C SER A 46 -1.63 11.51 18.11
N VAL A 47 -2.90 11.31 18.48
CA VAL A 47 -3.57 11.99 19.59
C VAL A 47 -3.69 11.02 20.77
N ARG A 48 -3.19 11.42 21.94
CA ARG A 48 -3.19 10.59 23.16
C ARG A 48 -4.51 10.71 23.93
N GLY A 49 -4.83 9.71 24.74
CA GLY A 49 -5.95 9.76 25.69
C GLY A 49 -7.34 9.61 25.07
N LEU A 50 -7.41 9.13 23.82
CA LEU A 50 -8.65 8.88 23.08
C LEU A 50 -9.34 7.56 23.50
N GLU A 51 -8.62 6.64 24.12
CA GLU A 51 -9.13 5.31 24.50
C GLU A 51 -10.34 5.41 25.44
N GLY A 52 -11.42 4.71 25.11
CA GLY A 52 -12.67 4.72 25.86
C GLY A 52 -13.45 6.03 25.82
N ARG A 53 -12.99 7.05 25.08
CA ARG A 53 -13.69 8.33 24.91
C ARG A 53 -14.65 8.26 23.73
N ARG A 54 -15.74 9.01 23.81
CA ARG A 54 -16.57 9.34 22.63
C ARG A 54 -15.94 10.52 21.91
N ILE A 55 -15.63 10.34 20.64
CA ILE A 55 -14.88 11.30 19.84
C ILE A 55 -15.72 11.66 18.61
N ALA A 56 -15.76 12.93 18.27
CA ALA A 56 -16.29 13.41 17.00
C ALA A 56 -15.11 13.80 16.11
N CYS A 57 -15.00 13.17 14.94
CA CYS A 57 -14.02 13.52 13.93
C CYS A 57 -14.72 14.31 12.81
N ILE A 58 -14.29 15.55 12.57
CA ILE A 58 -14.85 16.39 11.52
C ILE A 58 -14.21 15.99 10.18
N LEU A 59 -15.03 15.59 9.22
CA LEU A 59 -14.62 15.29 7.85
C LEU A 59 -14.85 16.52 6.98
N THR A 60 -13.79 17.14 6.49
CA THR A 60 -13.87 18.48 5.88
C THR A 60 -14.19 18.48 4.39
N GLY A 61 -14.05 17.35 3.69
CA GLY A 61 -14.30 17.29 2.25
C GLY A 61 -14.08 15.91 1.62
N GLY A 62 -14.70 15.72 0.44
CA GLY A 62 -14.72 14.46 -0.32
C GLY A 62 -14.61 14.67 -1.83
N ASN A 63 -14.13 15.83 -2.28
CA ASN A 63 -14.01 16.17 -3.69
C ASN A 63 -12.73 15.58 -4.31
N ILE A 64 -12.66 14.25 -4.34
CA ILE A 64 -11.56 13.49 -4.91
C ILE A 64 -11.97 12.89 -6.25
N ASP A 65 -11.12 12.99 -7.26
CA ASP A 65 -11.36 12.32 -8.54
C ASP A 65 -11.09 10.81 -8.42
N ILE A 66 -11.72 10.01 -9.29
CA ILE A 66 -11.66 8.55 -9.20
C ILE A 66 -10.23 7.99 -9.36
N THR A 67 -9.36 8.68 -10.09
CA THR A 67 -7.97 8.27 -10.31
C THR A 67 -7.12 8.56 -9.07
N ALA A 68 -7.32 9.71 -8.42
CA ALA A 68 -6.70 9.99 -7.14
C ALA A 68 -7.20 9.05 -6.03
N LEU A 69 -8.49 8.73 -6.01
CA LEU A 69 -9.06 7.76 -5.06
C LEU A 69 -8.43 6.37 -5.25
N GLY A 70 -8.33 5.89 -6.50
CA GLY A 70 -7.69 4.60 -6.81
C GLY A 70 -6.25 4.53 -6.29
N ARG A 71 -5.44 5.56 -6.56
CA ARG A 71 -4.05 5.64 -6.05
C ARG A 71 -3.98 5.67 -4.52
N ALA A 72 -4.91 6.37 -3.87
CA ALA A 72 -4.98 6.40 -2.41
C ALA A 72 -5.34 5.02 -1.83
N ILE A 73 -6.27 4.30 -2.46
CA ILE A 73 -6.66 2.93 -2.10
C ILE A 73 -5.46 1.98 -2.26
N GLU A 74 -4.76 1.99 -3.40
CA GLU A 74 -3.57 1.15 -3.61
C GLU A 74 -2.48 1.40 -2.54
N LYS A 75 -2.18 2.67 -2.26
CA LYS A 75 -1.22 3.05 -1.21
C LYS A 75 -1.70 2.63 0.19
N GLY A 76 -3.00 2.74 0.45
CA GLY A 76 -3.62 2.28 1.69
C GLY A 76 -3.48 0.77 1.85
N LEU A 77 -3.76 -0.01 0.80
CA LEU A 77 -3.66 -1.48 0.81
C LEU A 77 -2.22 -1.95 1.05
N ALA A 78 -1.23 -1.26 0.49
CA ALA A 78 0.17 -1.54 0.76
C ALA A 78 0.54 -1.28 2.25
N LEU A 79 0.00 -0.22 2.86
CA LEU A 79 0.23 0.11 4.27
C LEU A 79 -0.56 -0.78 5.24
N ASP A 80 -1.71 -1.31 4.80
CA ASP A 80 -2.54 -2.27 5.51
C ASP A 80 -2.05 -3.72 5.30
N VAL A 81 -0.86 -3.90 4.70
CA VAL A 81 -0.21 -5.20 4.48
C VAL A 81 -1.12 -6.18 3.73
N ARG A 82 -1.81 -5.66 2.71
CA ARG A 82 -2.67 -6.42 1.78
C ARG A 82 -2.13 -6.47 0.35
N LEU A 83 -1.18 -5.60 0.03
CA LEU A 83 -0.43 -5.63 -1.22
C LEU A 83 1.06 -5.52 -0.92
N THR A 84 1.87 -6.30 -1.64
CA THR A 84 3.33 -6.17 -1.68
C THR A 84 3.80 -5.81 -3.07
N GLN A 85 4.94 -5.14 -3.16
CA GLN A 85 5.62 -4.88 -4.42
C GLN A 85 7.04 -5.44 -4.37
N VAL A 86 7.32 -6.39 -5.24
CA VAL A 86 8.65 -7.02 -5.35
C VAL A 86 9.30 -6.59 -6.66
N LYS A 87 10.61 -6.35 -6.62
CA LYS A 87 11.41 -6.05 -7.81
C LYS A 87 12.60 -6.99 -7.85
N THR A 88 12.80 -7.67 -8.97
CA THR A 88 13.95 -8.54 -9.17
C THR A 88 14.52 -8.43 -10.59
N ILE A 89 15.68 -9.03 -10.78
CA ILE A 89 16.30 -9.25 -12.08
C ILE A 89 16.16 -10.74 -12.39
N ILE A 90 15.65 -11.07 -13.56
CA ILE A 90 15.41 -12.42 -14.04
C ILE A 90 16.40 -12.70 -15.17
N ASP A 91 17.09 -13.83 -15.09
CA ASP A 91 17.95 -14.31 -16.17
C ASP A 91 17.15 -14.54 -17.45
N ASP A 92 17.71 -14.14 -18.59
CA ASP A 92 17.09 -14.39 -19.90
C ASP A 92 17.38 -15.82 -20.37
N LYS A 93 16.68 -16.78 -19.77
CA LYS A 93 16.68 -18.18 -20.18
C LYS A 93 15.25 -18.69 -20.36
N PRO A 94 15.01 -19.62 -21.31
CA PRO A 94 13.69 -20.24 -21.46
C PRO A 94 13.17 -20.77 -20.12
N GLY A 95 11.95 -20.37 -19.74
CA GLY A 95 11.30 -20.80 -18.51
C GLY A 95 11.58 -19.93 -17.27
N ALA A 96 12.51 -18.96 -17.31
CA ALA A 96 12.86 -18.17 -16.13
C ALA A 96 11.67 -17.40 -15.54
N PHE A 97 10.84 -16.78 -16.38
CA PHE A 97 9.61 -16.13 -15.94
C PHE A 97 8.61 -17.13 -15.36
N ALA A 98 8.51 -18.34 -15.92
CA ALA A 98 7.61 -19.36 -15.41
C ALA A 98 8.03 -19.84 -14.02
N GLU A 99 9.34 -20.00 -13.78
CA GLU A 99 9.87 -20.30 -12.44
C GLU A 99 9.62 -19.15 -11.46
N TYR A 100 9.89 -17.90 -11.89
CA TYR A 100 9.69 -16.72 -11.07
C TYR A 100 8.22 -16.51 -10.67
N PHE A 101 7.28 -16.55 -11.63
CA PHE A 101 5.86 -16.44 -11.33
C PHE A 101 5.32 -17.67 -10.59
N GLY A 102 5.98 -18.82 -10.73
CA GLY A 102 5.71 -20.03 -9.95
C GLY A 102 5.85 -19.80 -8.44
N VAL A 103 6.74 -18.91 -8.00
CA VAL A 103 6.90 -18.55 -6.59
C VAL A 103 5.60 -18.01 -5.99
N PHE A 104 4.91 -17.11 -6.70
CA PHE A 104 3.66 -16.52 -6.20
C PHE A 104 2.54 -17.57 -6.14
N ARG A 105 2.45 -18.44 -7.15
CA ARG A 105 1.53 -19.58 -7.14
C ARG A 105 1.77 -20.48 -5.92
N ASP A 106 3.03 -20.83 -5.67
CA ASP A 106 3.41 -21.77 -4.61
C ASP A 106 3.23 -21.18 -3.19
N ASN A 107 3.14 -19.84 -3.09
CA ASN A 107 2.82 -19.11 -1.86
C ASN A 107 1.34 -18.68 -1.79
N GLU A 108 0.47 -19.13 -2.70
CA GLU A 108 -0.96 -18.74 -2.73
C GLU A 108 -1.19 -17.22 -2.82
N SER A 109 -0.28 -16.51 -3.49
CA SER A 109 -0.36 -15.06 -3.72
C SER A 109 -0.82 -14.78 -5.15
N ASN A 110 -1.92 -14.03 -5.28
CA ASN A 110 -2.46 -13.60 -6.55
C ASN A 110 -1.65 -12.43 -7.11
N LEU A 111 -1.28 -12.54 -8.39
CA LEU A 111 -0.63 -11.47 -9.13
C LEU A 111 -1.65 -10.40 -9.50
N VAL A 112 -1.44 -9.18 -8.99
CA VAL A 112 -2.27 -8.01 -9.30
C VAL A 112 -1.73 -7.29 -10.54
N ASP A 113 -0.41 -7.13 -10.63
CA ASP A 113 0.26 -6.52 -11.77
C ASP A 113 1.69 -7.07 -11.92
N ALA A 114 2.18 -7.12 -13.15
CA ALA A 114 3.55 -7.51 -13.45
C ALA A 114 4.08 -6.70 -14.64
N VAL A 115 5.16 -5.95 -14.39
CA VAL A 115 5.85 -5.15 -15.39
C VAL A 115 7.23 -5.73 -15.64
N THR A 116 7.51 -6.08 -16.89
CA THR A 116 8.79 -6.63 -17.33
C THR A 116 9.48 -5.66 -18.28
N GLU A 117 10.76 -5.40 -18.05
CA GLU A 117 11.62 -4.62 -18.92
C GLU A 117 12.80 -5.47 -19.39
N THR A 118 12.91 -5.70 -20.70
CA THR A 118 14.06 -6.38 -21.29
C THR A 118 15.18 -5.38 -21.54
N ILE A 119 16.37 -5.63 -20.99
CA ILE A 119 17.53 -4.76 -21.17
C ILE A 119 18.32 -5.26 -22.38
N PHE A 120 18.13 -4.65 -23.55
CA PHE A 120 18.91 -4.98 -24.77
C PHE A 120 20.29 -4.29 -24.84
N HIS A 121 20.64 -3.39 -23.90
CA HIS A 121 21.71 -2.40 -24.10
C HIS A 121 22.98 -2.57 -23.25
N ARG A 122 23.16 -3.67 -22.51
CA ARG A 122 24.49 -4.01 -21.94
C ARG A 122 25.02 -5.25 -22.66
N LEU A 123 26.14 -5.06 -23.36
CA LEU A 123 26.80 -6.01 -24.26
C LEU A 123 27.05 -7.41 -23.67
N ASP A 124 26.88 -7.62 -22.36
CA ASP A 124 27.17 -8.88 -21.68
C ASP A 124 26.10 -9.35 -20.66
N ALA A 125 24.90 -8.74 -20.61
CA ALA A 125 23.87 -9.13 -19.63
C ALA A 125 22.48 -9.31 -20.27
N GLN A 126 22.14 -10.55 -20.64
CA GLN A 126 20.79 -10.94 -21.02
C GLN A 126 19.95 -11.08 -19.74
N THR A 127 19.45 -9.96 -19.22
CA THR A 127 18.67 -9.92 -17.98
C THR A 127 17.42 -9.07 -18.16
N GLY A 128 16.29 -9.53 -17.62
CA GLY A 128 15.03 -8.79 -17.56
C GLY A 128 14.79 -8.23 -16.17
N ARG A 129 14.40 -6.97 -16.03
CA ARG A 129 13.88 -6.46 -14.75
C ARG A 129 12.40 -6.79 -14.66
N CYS A 130 11.98 -7.34 -13.54
CA CYS A 130 10.57 -7.59 -13.27
C CYS A 130 10.15 -6.88 -11.99
N LYS A 131 9.07 -6.11 -12.07
CA LYS A 131 8.33 -5.57 -10.94
C LYS A 131 7.01 -6.33 -10.87
N VAL A 132 6.68 -6.87 -9.70
CA VAL A 132 5.40 -7.53 -9.44
C VAL A 132 4.70 -6.82 -8.30
N ILE A 133 3.38 -6.66 -8.44
CA ILE A 133 2.46 -6.34 -7.35
C ILE A 133 1.61 -7.60 -7.13
N ALA A 134 1.56 -8.05 -5.89
CA ALA A 134 0.78 -9.23 -5.51
C ALA A 134 0.03 -8.97 -4.20
N ASP A 135 -1.07 -9.70 -3.99
CA ASP A 135 -1.77 -9.67 -2.72
C ASP A 135 -1.03 -10.47 -1.65
N ILE A 136 -1.25 -10.08 -0.39
CA ILE A 136 -0.65 -10.72 0.78
C ILE A 136 -1.67 -10.80 1.89
N ALA A 137 -1.51 -11.80 2.76
CA ALA A 137 -2.41 -12.08 3.87
C ALA A 137 -1.75 -11.69 5.21
N GLY A 138 -1.22 -10.46 5.28
CA GLY A 138 -0.50 -9.96 6.44
C GLY A 138 1.02 -10.14 6.35
N GLU A 139 1.70 -9.75 7.43
CA GLU A 139 3.16 -9.58 7.46
C GLU A 139 3.91 -10.90 7.25
N ASP A 140 3.48 -11.99 7.88
CA ASP A 140 4.13 -13.29 7.76
C ASP A 140 4.11 -13.80 6.31
N HIS A 141 2.96 -13.70 5.64
CA HIS A 141 2.84 -14.09 4.22
C HIS A 141 3.70 -13.18 3.33
N MET A 142 3.74 -11.87 3.60
CA MET A 142 4.62 -10.94 2.88
C MET A 142 6.09 -11.32 3.00
N ILE A 143 6.54 -11.70 4.20
CA ILE A 143 7.92 -12.13 4.45
C ILE A 143 8.21 -13.40 3.65
N GLN A 144 7.32 -14.41 3.72
CA GLN A 144 7.47 -15.67 2.98
C GLN A 144 7.61 -15.43 1.46
N VAL A 145 6.74 -14.62 0.87
CA VAL A 145 6.80 -14.30 -0.58
C VAL A 145 8.11 -13.58 -0.92
N ASN A 146 8.51 -12.59 -0.11
CA ASN A 146 9.74 -11.84 -0.37
C ASN A 146 11.00 -12.73 -0.28
N GLU A 147 11.07 -13.60 0.73
CA GLU A 147 12.19 -14.55 0.89
C GLU A 147 12.24 -15.55 -0.27
N ALA A 148 11.09 -16.08 -0.69
CA ALA A 148 11.01 -17.01 -1.79
C ALA A 148 11.42 -16.37 -3.14
N VAL A 149 11.14 -15.08 -3.34
CA VAL A 149 11.61 -14.33 -4.51
C VAL A 149 13.12 -14.09 -4.46
N VAL A 150 13.70 -13.79 -3.30
CA VAL A 150 15.16 -13.53 -3.15
C VAL A 150 15.99 -14.81 -3.28
N ALA A 151 15.42 -15.97 -2.92
CA ALA A 151 16.08 -17.26 -3.03
C ALA A 151 16.24 -17.76 -4.49
N LYS A 152 15.69 -17.04 -5.47
CA LYS A 152 15.69 -17.36 -6.89
C LYS A 152 16.55 -16.39 -7.68
#